data_AF-A0A8J6TF40-F1
#
_entry.id   AF-A0A8J6TF40-F1
#
_cell.length_a   1.000
_cell.length_b   1.000
_cell.length_c   1.000
_cell.angle_alpha   90.00
_cell.angle_beta   90.00
_cell.angle_gamma   90.00
#
_symmetry.space_group_name_H-M   'P 1'
#
loop_
_entity.id
_entity.type
_entity.pdbx_description
1 polymer ?
#
loop_
_entity_poly.entity_id
_entity_poly.type
_entity_poly.pdbx_seq_one_letter_code
_entity_poly.pdbx_strand_id
1 'polypeptide(L)'
;MDIRKVLEYALQREYEGKAFFENNADRLSNATATGAFKAIAQEEQRHIEFIQAQLDALENKESATQPAPELDEATFFAARADQEMIEQSVSESMVADLPVLRMAYLIEKDFSEFYQQAASKAEGDVKATLEMLARWEAGHERLFKRMHDEAFEKYTEMPWGG
;
A
#
# COMPACT_ATOMS: atom_id res chain seq x y z
N MET A 1 10.85 -15.48 17.48
CA MET A 1 9.98 -14.32 17.18
C MET A 1 8.57 -14.68 17.61
N ASP A 2 7.84 -13.79 18.29
CA ASP A 2 6.43 -14.02 18.64
C ASP A 2 5.57 -13.63 17.44
N ILE A 3 5.18 -14.63 16.65
CA ILE A 3 4.52 -14.43 15.35
C ILE A 3 3.16 -13.76 15.52
N ARG A 4 2.42 -14.11 16.58
CA ARG A 4 1.14 -13.48 16.88
C ARG A 4 1.30 -11.98 17.04
N LYS A 5 2.28 -11.53 17.83
CA LYS A 5 2.54 -10.09 18.02
C LYS A 5 2.94 -9.36 16.74
N VAL A 6 3.65 -10.04 15.84
CA VAL A 6 4.01 -9.47 14.53
C VAL A 6 2.75 -9.26 13.69
N LEU A 7 1.85 -10.25 13.65
CA LEU A 7 0.60 -10.17 12.90
C LEU A 7 -0.42 -9.21 13.54
N GLU A 8 -0.49 -9.11 14.87
CA GLU A 8 -1.30 -8.11 15.58
C GLU A 8 -0.81 -6.69 15.27
N TYR A 9 0.51 -6.49 15.26
CA TYR A 9 1.08 -5.20 14.87
C TYR A 9 0.79 -4.89 13.40
N ALA A 10 1.00 -5.86 12.50
CA ALA A 10 0.67 -5.74 11.08
C ALA A 10 -0.80 -5.34 10.87
N LEU A 11 -1.73 -6.03 11.52
CA LEU A 11 -3.16 -5.74 11.45
C LEU A 11 -3.49 -4.30 11.85
N GLN A 12 -2.87 -3.81 12.93
CA GLN A 12 -3.04 -2.42 13.36
C GLN A 12 -2.52 -1.43 12.31
N ARG A 13 -1.41 -1.76 11.64
CA ARG A 13 -0.85 -0.92 10.57
C ARG A 13 -1.76 -0.88 9.34
N GLU A 14 -2.36 -1.99 8.92
CA GLU A 14 -3.30 -1.96 7.79
C GLU A 14 -4.57 -1.17 8.11
N TYR A 15 -5.06 -1.22 9.37
CA TYR A 15 -6.15 -0.32 9.78
C TYR A 15 -5.76 1.16 9.69
N GLU A 16 -4.54 1.51 10.09
CA GLU A 16 -4.02 2.87 10.00
C GLU A 16 -3.82 3.32 8.54
N GLY A 17 -3.27 2.45 7.68
CA GLY A 17 -3.11 2.66 6.24
C GLY A 17 -4.45 2.87 5.56
N LYS A 18 -5.39 1.93 5.75
CA LYS A 18 -6.77 2.03 5.24
C LYS A 18 -7.42 3.35 5.63
N ALA A 19 -7.39 3.70 6.92
CA ALA A 19 -8.00 4.93 7.42
C ALA A 19 -7.31 6.17 6.82
N PHE A 20 -5.99 6.15 6.64
CA PHE A 20 -5.27 7.23 5.98
C PHE A 20 -5.77 7.43 4.54
N PHE A 21 -5.89 6.35 3.76
CA PHE A 21 -6.34 6.43 2.37
C PHE A 21 -7.80 6.88 2.25
N GLU A 22 -8.72 6.30 3.03
CA GLU A 22 -10.14 6.67 3.04
C GLU A 22 -10.33 8.15 3.41
N ASN A 23 -9.67 8.63 4.47
CA ASN A 23 -9.86 9.98 4.98
C ASN A 23 -9.27 11.07 4.06
N ASN A 24 -8.31 10.73 3.20
CA ASN A 24 -7.67 11.68 2.30
C ASN A 24 -8.21 11.62 0.87
N ALA A 25 -8.82 10.50 0.44
CA ALA A 25 -9.29 10.32 -0.92
C ALA A 25 -10.20 11.46 -1.43
N ASP A 26 -11.18 11.88 -0.62
CA ASP A 26 -12.15 12.92 -0.98
C ASP A 26 -11.61 14.35 -0.82
N ARG A 27 -10.39 14.51 -0.30
CA ARG A 27 -9.73 15.80 -0.08
C ARG A 27 -8.69 16.13 -1.15
N LEU A 28 -8.35 15.16 -2.00
CA LEU A 28 -7.41 15.33 -3.10
C LEU A 28 -8.01 16.19 -4.21
N SER A 29 -7.16 17.00 -4.82
CA SER A 29 -7.53 17.93 -5.88
C SER A 29 -7.51 17.27 -7.26
N ASN A 30 -6.82 16.14 -7.40
CA ASN A 30 -6.72 15.38 -8.63
C ASN A 30 -7.53 14.07 -8.59
N ALA A 31 -8.35 13.85 -9.62
CA ALA A 31 -9.24 12.68 -9.72
C ALA A 31 -8.49 11.34 -9.84
N THR A 32 -7.35 11.31 -10.53
CA THR A 32 -6.47 10.14 -10.61
C THR A 32 -5.97 9.76 -9.23
N ALA A 33 -5.51 10.76 -8.44
CA ALA A 33 -5.05 10.55 -7.09
C ALA A 33 -6.17 10.09 -6.15
N THR A 34 -7.37 10.67 -6.26
CA THR A 34 -8.56 10.18 -5.55
C THR A 34 -8.87 8.72 -5.91
N GLY A 35 -8.78 8.35 -7.19
CA GLY A 35 -8.99 6.98 -7.65
C GLY A 35 -7.99 6.00 -7.04
N ALA A 36 -6.69 6.35 -7.07
CA ALA A 36 -5.62 5.56 -6.47
C ALA A 36 -5.84 5.37 -4.96
N PHE A 37 -6.16 6.42 -4.20
CA PHE A 37 -6.42 6.31 -2.77
C PHE A 37 -7.61 5.40 -2.45
N LYS A 38 -8.70 5.49 -3.25
CA LYS A 38 -9.87 4.62 -3.08
C LYS A 38 -9.56 3.16 -3.40
N ALA A 39 -8.75 2.90 -4.43
CA ALA A 39 -8.31 1.57 -4.77
C ALA A 39 -7.47 0.96 -3.64
N ILE A 40 -6.42 1.67 -3.17
CA ILE A 40 -5.56 1.18 -2.09
C ILE A 40 -6.33 0.95 -0.80
N ALA A 41 -7.25 1.84 -0.42
CA ALA A 41 -8.12 1.59 0.73
C ALA A 41 -8.92 0.27 0.66
N GLN A 42 -9.30 -0.16 -0.55
CA GLN A 42 -9.96 -1.46 -0.77
C GLN A 42 -8.96 -2.61 -0.70
N GLU A 43 -7.70 -2.40 -1.12
CA GLU A 43 -6.62 -3.40 -0.99
C GLU A 43 -6.26 -3.61 0.48
N GLU A 44 -6.12 -2.54 1.26
CA GLU A 44 -5.86 -2.62 2.69
C GLU A 44 -6.96 -3.38 3.44
N GLN A 45 -8.22 -3.24 3.02
CA GLN A 45 -9.31 -4.04 3.58
C GLN A 45 -9.11 -5.55 3.33
N ARG A 46 -8.60 -5.94 2.14
CA ARG A 46 -8.26 -7.34 1.84
C ARG A 46 -7.05 -7.82 2.67
N HIS A 47 -6.07 -6.94 2.90
CA HIS A 47 -4.93 -7.24 3.77
C HIS A 47 -5.37 -7.50 5.21
N ILE A 48 -6.24 -6.63 5.76
CA ILE A 48 -6.85 -6.78 7.10
C ILE A 48 -7.54 -8.13 7.23
N GLU A 49 -8.41 -8.47 6.28
CA GLU A 49 -9.16 -9.74 6.29
C GLU A 49 -8.23 -10.95 6.25
N PHE A 50 -7.20 -10.88 5.42
CA PHE A 50 -6.19 -11.93 5.31
C PHE A 50 -5.38 -12.10 6.61
N ILE A 51 -4.88 -11.01 7.20
CA ILE A 51 -4.10 -11.06 8.45
C ILE A 51 -4.97 -11.58 9.61
N GLN A 52 -6.23 -11.15 9.69
CA GLN A 52 -7.17 -11.64 10.71
C GLN A 52 -7.38 -13.15 10.59
N ALA A 53 -7.57 -13.67 9.37
CA ALA A 53 -7.69 -15.11 9.15
C ALA A 53 -6.45 -15.89 9.60
N GLN A 54 -5.25 -15.32 9.43
CA GLN A 54 -4.01 -15.92 9.91
C GLN A 54 -3.90 -15.92 11.44
N LEU A 55 -4.33 -14.85 12.09
CA LEU A 55 -4.39 -14.79 13.56
C LEU A 55 -5.36 -15.83 14.12
N ASP A 56 -6.54 -15.96 13.53
CA ASP A 56 -7.57 -16.93 13.95
C ASP A 56 -7.07 -18.38 13.78
N ALA A 57 -6.37 -18.69 12.68
CA ALA A 57 -5.77 -20.01 12.47
C ALA A 57 -4.71 -20.36 13.54
N LEU A 58 -3.89 -19.37 13.93
CA LEU A 58 -2.90 -19.52 15.00
C LEU A 58 -3.54 -19.76 16.38
N GLU A 59 -4.71 -19.17 16.64
CA GLU A 59 -5.48 -19.41 17.88
C GLU A 59 -6.07 -20.83 17.93
N ASN A 60 -6.62 -21.29 16.81
CA ASN A 60 -7.28 -22.60 16.72
C ASN A 60 -6.33 -23.79 16.53
N LYS A 61 -5.01 -23.54 16.42
CA LYS A 61 -3.96 -24.53 16.06
C LYS A 61 -4.24 -25.25 14.74
N GLU A 62 -4.99 -24.61 13.86
CA GLU A 62 -5.18 -25.11 12.51
C GLU A 62 -3.98 -24.69 11.67
N SER A 63 -3.55 -25.54 10.74
CA SER A 63 -2.57 -25.11 9.73
C SER A 63 -3.23 -23.99 8.93
N ALA A 64 -2.62 -22.81 8.86
CA ALA A 64 -3.06 -21.67 8.05
C ALA A 64 -3.49 -22.16 6.66
N THR A 65 -4.79 -22.40 6.46
CA THR A 65 -5.28 -23.15 5.30
C THR A 65 -5.71 -22.25 4.16
N GLN A 66 -5.70 -20.94 4.38
CA GLN A 66 -6.04 -19.98 3.34
C GLN A 66 -4.80 -19.73 2.48
N PRO A 67 -4.77 -20.21 1.22
CA PRO A 67 -3.71 -19.80 0.32
C PRO A 67 -3.72 -18.29 0.20
N ALA A 68 -2.52 -17.72 0.18
CA ALA A 68 -2.28 -16.37 -0.30
C ALA A 68 -3.15 -16.06 -1.52
N PRO A 69 -3.96 -14.98 -1.54
CA PRO A 69 -4.67 -14.60 -2.76
C PRO A 69 -3.64 -14.40 -3.89
N GLU A 70 -3.97 -14.92 -5.08
CA GLU A 70 -3.02 -14.98 -6.20
C GLU A 70 -2.44 -13.60 -6.52
N LEU A 71 -1.15 -13.59 -6.86
CA LEU A 71 -0.27 -12.43 -7.16
C LEU A 71 -0.82 -11.45 -8.22
N ASP A 72 -1.90 -11.81 -8.89
CA ASP A 72 -2.44 -11.07 -10.02
C ASP A 72 -3.14 -9.79 -9.57
N GLU A 73 -3.78 -9.73 -8.40
CA GLU A 73 -4.54 -8.53 -8.02
C GLU A 73 -3.66 -7.29 -7.78
N ALA A 74 -2.65 -7.35 -6.90
CA ALA A 74 -1.78 -6.19 -6.62
C ALA A 74 -1.00 -5.74 -7.87
N THR A 75 -0.63 -6.68 -8.75
CA THR A 75 0.04 -6.37 -10.02
C THR A 75 -0.94 -5.78 -11.03
N PHE A 76 -2.18 -6.26 -11.06
CA PHE A 76 -3.25 -5.80 -11.94
C PHE A 76 -3.76 -4.41 -11.54
N PHE A 77 -3.93 -4.14 -10.24
CA PHE A 77 -4.31 -2.81 -9.74
C PHE A 77 -3.19 -1.80 -9.95
N ALA A 78 -1.94 -2.14 -9.65
CA ALA A 78 -0.80 -1.27 -9.97
C ALA A 78 -0.69 -1.01 -11.49
N ALA A 79 -0.81 -2.04 -12.33
CA ALA A 79 -0.74 -1.89 -13.79
C ALA A 79 -1.92 -1.11 -14.38
N ARG A 80 -3.11 -1.25 -13.81
CA ARG A 80 -4.31 -0.52 -14.21
C ARG A 80 -4.25 0.93 -13.76
N ALA A 81 -3.87 1.19 -12.51
CA ALA A 81 -3.62 2.54 -12.02
C ALA A 81 -2.54 3.23 -12.86
N ASP A 82 -1.48 2.51 -13.24
CA ASP A 82 -0.44 3.00 -14.15
C ASP A 82 -1.00 3.34 -15.54
N GLN A 83 -1.86 2.50 -16.12
CA GLN A 83 -2.51 2.81 -17.41
C GLN A 83 -3.46 4.02 -17.31
N GLU A 84 -4.28 4.09 -16.27
CA GLU A 84 -5.22 5.20 -16.05
C GLU A 84 -4.48 6.52 -15.73
N MET A 85 -3.31 6.45 -15.06
CA MET A 85 -2.41 7.59 -14.87
C MET A 85 -1.76 8.06 -16.17
N ILE A 86 -1.27 7.14 -17.01
CA ILE A 86 -0.64 7.50 -18.29
C ILE A 86 -1.64 8.18 -19.24
N GLU A 87 -2.92 7.80 -19.17
CA GLU A 87 -3.98 8.42 -19.97
C GLU A 87 -4.38 9.83 -19.48
N GLN A 88 -4.21 10.13 -18.19
CA GLN A 88 -4.47 11.45 -17.61
C GLN A 88 -3.17 12.21 -17.37
N SER A 89 -2.80 13.11 -18.29
CA SER A 89 -1.64 14.01 -18.11
C SER A 89 -1.61 14.59 -16.70
N VAL A 90 -0.49 14.43 -16.00
CA VAL A 90 -0.24 14.97 -14.66
C VAL A 90 -0.60 16.45 -14.65
N SER A 91 -1.72 16.75 -14.01
CA SER A 91 -2.32 18.08 -13.98
C SER A 91 -1.63 18.94 -12.93
N GLU A 92 -1.60 20.26 -13.14
CA GLU A 92 -1.20 21.23 -12.10
C GLU A 92 -1.94 21.00 -10.78
N SER A 93 -3.13 20.41 -10.80
CA SER A 93 -3.87 20.05 -9.58
C SER A 93 -3.18 19.00 -8.71
N MET A 94 -2.31 18.14 -9.26
CA MET A 94 -1.53 17.17 -8.46
C MET A 94 -0.43 17.85 -7.64
N VAL A 95 0.02 19.05 -8.03
CA VAL A 95 1.00 19.83 -7.25
C VAL A 95 0.44 20.16 -5.87
N ALA A 96 -0.87 20.45 -5.78
CA ALA A 96 -1.53 20.72 -4.49
C ALA A 96 -1.56 19.48 -3.57
N ASP A 97 -1.53 18.29 -4.16
CA ASP A 97 -1.62 17.00 -3.46
C ASP A 97 -0.24 16.44 -3.08
N LEU A 98 0.86 17.08 -3.50
CA LEU A 98 2.25 16.64 -3.26
C LEU A 98 2.54 16.21 -1.81
N PRO A 99 2.16 16.96 -0.76
CA PRO A 99 2.42 16.53 0.62
C PRO A 99 1.71 15.23 0.97
N VAL A 100 0.48 15.03 0.49
CA VAL A 100 -0.33 13.85 0.78
C VAL A 100 0.18 12.64 0.00
N LEU A 101 0.58 12.83 -1.27
CA LEU A 101 1.25 11.81 -2.08
C LEU A 101 2.60 11.39 -1.45
N ARG A 102 3.35 12.35 -0.90
CA ARG A 102 4.60 12.06 -0.19
C ARG A 102 4.34 11.21 1.06
N MET A 103 3.31 11.53 1.82
CA MET A 103 2.94 10.76 3.00
C MET A 103 2.51 9.34 2.64
N ALA A 104 1.67 9.18 1.60
CA ALA A 104 1.28 7.86 1.09
C ALA A 104 2.52 7.02 0.73
N TYR A 105 3.41 7.55 -0.11
CA TYR A 105 4.67 6.87 -0.46
C TYR A 105 5.48 6.42 0.76
N LEU A 106 5.64 7.29 1.76
CA LEU A 106 6.43 6.94 2.96
C LEU A 106 5.75 5.90 3.85
N ILE A 107 4.41 5.92 3.95
CA ILE A 107 3.65 4.92 4.71
C ILE A 107 3.85 3.53 4.09
N GLU A 108 3.62 3.39 2.79
CA GLU A 108 3.78 2.10 2.08
C GLU A 108 5.22 1.59 2.13
N LYS A 109 6.20 2.49 2.02
CA LYS A 109 7.63 2.15 2.17
C LYS A 109 7.93 1.60 3.56
N ASP A 110 7.42 2.27 4.60
CA ASP A 110 7.61 1.83 5.98
C ASP A 110 6.98 0.44 6.22
N PHE A 111 5.83 0.15 5.59
CA PHE A 111 5.14 -1.14 5.72
C PHE A 111 5.88 -2.24 4.96
N SER A 112 6.30 -1.98 3.73
CA SER A 112 7.12 -2.91 2.94
C SER A 112 8.41 -3.29 3.67
N GLU A 113 9.12 -2.29 4.20
CA GLU A 113 10.35 -2.52 4.98
C GLU A 113 10.08 -3.28 6.28
N PHE A 114 8.98 -2.97 6.98
CA PHE A 114 8.57 -3.69 8.18
C PHE A 114 8.34 -5.18 7.87
N TYR A 115 7.55 -5.49 6.85
CA TYR A 115 7.25 -6.87 6.47
C TYR A 115 8.48 -7.62 6.00
N GLN A 116 9.35 -6.98 5.22
CA GLN A 116 10.59 -7.58 4.78
C GLN A 116 11.52 -7.91 5.95
N GLN A 117 11.63 -7.00 6.93
CA GLN A 117 12.40 -7.24 8.15
C GLN A 117 11.78 -8.35 9.02
N ALA A 118 10.46 -8.40 9.15
CA ALA A 118 9.77 -9.44 9.89
C ALA A 118 9.96 -10.81 9.23
N ALA A 119 9.81 -10.88 7.90
CA ALA A 119 10.05 -12.08 7.09
C ALA A 119 11.47 -12.63 7.26
N SER A 120 12.48 -11.76 7.33
CA SER A 120 13.88 -12.17 7.52
C SER A 120 14.15 -12.91 8.84
N LYS A 121 13.24 -12.78 9.81
CA LYS A 121 13.30 -13.39 11.15
C LYS A 121 12.27 -14.51 11.33
N ALA A 122 11.51 -14.84 10.28
CA ALA A 122 10.45 -15.85 10.26
C ALA A 122 10.92 -17.12 9.52
N GLU A 123 10.17 -18.21 9.72
CA GLU A 123 10.39 -19.49 9.05
C GLU A 123 9.05 -20.08 8.57
N GLY A 124 9.11 -21.02 7.63
CA GLY A 124 7.93 -21.74 7.12
C GLY A 124 6.88 -20.84 6.47
N ASP A 125 5.62 -21.22 6.61
CA ASP A 125 4.48 -20.54 5.97
C ASP A 125 4.36 -19.07 6.40
N VAL A 126 4.76 -18.75 7.63
CA VAL A 126 4.73 -17.38 8.16
C VAL A 126 5.72 -16.48 7.43
N LYS A 127 6.90 -17.00 7.10
CA LYS A 127 7.85 -16.26 6.27
C LYS A 127 7.26 -15.97 4.90
N ALA A 128 6.64 -16.97 4.27
CA ALA A 128 6.01 -16.80 2.96
C ALA A 128 4.89 -15.74 2.98
N THR A 129 4.07 -15.74 4.04
CA THR A 129 3.03 -14.74 4.27
C THR A 129 3.61 -13.32 4.41
N LEU A 130 4.64 -13.13 5.24
CA LEU A 130 5.26 -11.81 5.43
C LEU A 130 5.99 -11.32 4.16
N GLU A 131 6.64 -12.22 3.42
CA GLU A 131 7.27 -11.86 2.14
C GLU A 131 6.22 -11.47 1.09
N MET A 132 5.03 -12.04 1.16
CA MET A 132 3.93 -11.65 0.28
C MET A 132 3.41 -10.25 0.62
N LEU A 133 3.09 -9.98 1.89
CA LEU A 133 2.67 -8.65 2.33
C LEU A 133 3.71 -7.61 1.92
N ALA A 134 5.01 -7.87 2.16
CA ALA A 134 6.09 -6.97 1.73
C ALA A 134 6.07 -6.65 0.22
N ARG A 135 5.69 -7.62 -0.63
CA ARG A 135 5.59 -7.43 -2.09
C ARG A 135 4.39 -6.57 -2.48
N TRP A 136 3.25 -6.72 -1.79
CA TRP A 136 2.06 -5.90 -2.02
C TRP A 136 2.35 -4.44 -1.66
N GLU A 137 2.86 -4.20 -0.46
CA GLU A 137 3.25 -2.86 0.01
C GLU A 137 4.31 -2.22 -0.92
N ALA A 138 5.28 -3.00 -1.40
CA ALA A 138 6.25 -2.50 -2.37
C ALA A 138 5.59 -2.08 -3.70
N GLY A 139 4.48 -2.72 -4.08
CA GLY A 139 3.66 -2.33 -5.22
C GLY A 139 3.02 -0.96 -5.02
N HIS A 140 2.36 -0.76 -3.89
CA HIS A 140 1.77 0.52 -3.51
C HIS A 140 2.83 1.63 -3.38
N GLU A 141 3.96 1.32 -2.75
CA GLU A 141 5.12 2.23 -2.63
C GLU A 141 5.53 2.74 -4.01
N ARG A 142 5.72 1.83 -4.98
CA ARG A 142 6.14 2.20 -6.33
C ARG A 142 5.10 3.09 -7.02
N LEU A 143 3.81 2.83 -6.83
CA LEU A 143 2.72 3.64 -7.37
C LEU A 143 2.79 5.08 -6.82
N PHE A 144 2.76 5.24 -5.50
CA PHE A 144 2.75 6.57 -4.89
C PHE A 144 4.05 7.33 -5.08
N LYS A 145 5.19 6.63 -5.13
CA LYS A 145 6.48 7.24 -5.49
C LYS A 145 6.44 7.84 -6.89
N ARG A 146 5.90 7.11 -7.88
CA ARG A 146 5.75 7.65 -9.25
C ARG A 146 4.85 8.87 -9.27
N MET A 147 3.65 8.77 -8.70
CA MET A 147 2.70 9.89 -8.61
C MET A 147 3.33 11.14 -7.97
N HIS A 148 4.05 10.95 -6.87
CA HIS A 148 4.78 12.02 -6.19
C HIS A 148 5.86 12.62 -7.10
N ASP A 149 6.72 11.79 -7.68
CA ASP A 149 7.87 12.25 -8.46
C ASP A 149 7.43 13.01 -9.72
N GLU A 150 6.37 12.54 -10.40
CA GLU A 150 5.81 13.21 -11.56
C GLU A 150 5.15 14.56 -11.19
N ALA A 151 4.37 14.60 -10.10
CA ALA A 151 3.80 15.84 -9.59
C ALA A 151 4.89 16.83 -9.16
N PHE A 152 6.00 16.31 -8.61
CA PHE A 152 7.13 17.13 -8.17
C PHE A 152 7.92 17.67 -9.35
N GLU A 153 8.15 16.86 -10.38
CA GLU A 153 8.75 17.32 -11.64
C GLU A 153 7.94 18.48 -12.24
N LYS A 154 6.61 18.34 -12.31
CA LYS A 154 5.72 19.43 -12.75
C LYS A 154 5.84 20.68 -11.89
N TYR A 155 5.93 20.53 -10.57
CA TYR A 155 6.17 21.64 -9.66
C TYR A 155 7.50 22.35 -9.95
N THR A 156 8.58 21.61 -10.23
CA THR A 156 9.90 22.20 -10.54
C THR A 156 9.96 22.89 -11.91
N GLU A 157 9.10 22.50 -12.85
CA GLU A 157 8.96 23.14 -14.16
C GLU A 157 8.15 24.44 -14.11
N MET A 158 7.40 24.69 -13.02
CA MET A 158 6.59 25.90 -12.89
C MET A 158 7.48 27.15 -12.80
N PRO A 159 7.02 28.30 -13.35
CA PRO A 159 7.80 29.54 -13.41
C PRO A 159 8.16 30.18 -12.05
N TRP A 160 7.77 29.54 -10.94
CA TRP A 160 8.08 29.95 -9.57
C TRP A 160 8.67 28.80 -8.73
N GLY A 161 9.00 27.66 -9.36
CA GLY A 161 9.69 26.51 -8.76
C GLY A 161 11.20 26.72 -8.63
N GLY A 162 11.65 27.98 -8.70
CA GLY A 162 13.02 28.49 -8.70
C GLY A 162 13.05 29.93 -9.21
#